data_AF-F2L2P3-F1
#
_entry.id   AF-F2L2P3-F1
#
_cell.length_a   1.000
_cell.length_b   1.000
_cell.length_c   1.000
_cell.angle_alpha   90.00
_cell.angle_beta   90.00
_cell.angle_gamma   90.00
#
_symmetry.space_group_name_H-M   'P 1'
#
loop_
_entity.id
_entity.type
_entity.pdbx_description
1 polymer ?
#
loop_
_entity_poly.entity_id
_entity_poly.type
_entity_poly.pdbx_seq_one_letter_code
_entity_poly.pdbx_strand_id
1 'polypeptide(L)'
;MLGEELPLEDLPLGSRELDLAMSHVLAGRLVYVSGGRGKTPLLRALSLSLYKAGFNPLYLKLEWARYGWGAAEYVERYYERHFKLVGFPAPRDYDVVLIDDGELLAYYPNLYARLLRDVEGKVRAVAARADSLDALERVFGSGVVVDLGEGSGSRPKLPLGLTSLGRRVEIEII
;
A
#
# COMPACT_ATOMS: atom_id res chain seq x y z
N MET A 1 -15.66 -9.28 -2.59
CA MET A 1 -14.29 -9.72 -2.88
C MET A 1 -13.35 -8.61 -2.43
N LEU A 2 -12.46 -8.91 -1.48
CA LEU A 2 -11.41 -7.96 -1.10
C LEU A 2 -10.44 -7.82 -2.28
N GLY A 3 -9.86 -6.64 -2.46
CA GLY A 3 -8.99 -6.38 -3.60
C GLY A 3 -7.73 -7.27 -3.68
N GLU A 4 -7.38 -7.91 -2.57
CA GLU A 4 -6.28 -8.89 -2.44
C GLU A 4 -6.65 -10.29 -2.95
N GLU A 5 -7.95 -10.62 -2.92
CA GLU A 5 -8.50 -11.92 -3.35
C GLU A 5 -8.72 -11.98 -4.86
N LEU A 6 -8.64 -10.82 -5.53
CA LEU A 6 -8.82 -10.74 -6.98
C LEU A 6 -7.68 -11.53 -7.67
N PRO A 7 -7.98 -12.48 -8.56
CA PRO A 7 -6.97 -13.17 -9.36
C PRO A 7 -6.11 -12.18 -10.16
N LEU A 8 -4.89 -12.59 -10.53
CA LEU A 8 -3.95 -11.71 -11.24
C LEU A 8 -4.46 -11.36 -12.65
N GLU A 9 -5.17 -12.29 -13.27
CA GLU A 9 -5.83 -12.17 -14.56
C GLU A 9 -7.00 -11.17 -14.56
N ASP A 10 -7.60 -10.92 -13.40
CA ASP A 10 -8.73 -10.01 -13.22
C ASP A 10 -8.30 -8.61 -12.74
N LEU A 11 -6.99 -8.38 -12.59
CA LEU A 11 -6.47 -7.05 -12.27
C LEU A 11 -6.83 -6.04 -13.38
N PRO A 12 -7.01 -4.75 -13.05
CA PRO A 12 -7.44 -3.71 -14.00
C PRO A 12 -6.31 -3.28 -14.97
N LEU A 13 -5.72 -4.26 -15.67
CA LEU A 13 -4.71 -4.05 -16.71
C LEU A 13 -5.34 -3.29 -17.88
N GLY A 14 -4.65 -2.25 -18.37
CA GLY A 14 -5.14 -1.38 -19.44
C GLY A 14 -6.25 -0.39 -19.03
N SER A 15 -6.51 -0.23 -17.72
CA SER A 15 -7.36 0.85 -17.23
C SER A 15 -6.67 2.21 -17.39
N ARG A 16 -7.46 3.27 -17.59
CA ARG A 16 -6.96 4.64 -17.72
C ARG A 16 -6.20 5.09 -16.48
N GLU A 17 -6.68 4.70 -15.30
CA GLU A 17 -6.08 5.01 -14.01
C GLU A 17 -4.72 4.34 -13.87
N LEU A 18 -4.56 3.11 -14.37
CA LEU A 18 -3.29 2.40 -14.39
C LEU A 18 -2.31 3.08 -15.34
N ASP A 19 -2.74 3.43 -16.55
CA ASP A 19 -1.89 4.09 -17.54
C ASP A 19 -1.40 5.45 -17.02
N LEU A 20 -2.28 6.20 -16.35
CA LEU A 20 -1.93 7.47 -15.70
C LEU A 20 -0.91 7.27 -14.57
N ALA A 21 -1.16 6.31 -13.68
CA ALA A 21 -0.24 6.01 -12.58
C ALA A 21 1.13 5.56 -13.11
N MET A 22 1.14 4.66 -14.10
CA MET A 22 2.36 4.15 -14.74
C MET A 22 3.15 5.28 -15.39
N SER A 23 2.50 6.15 -16.17
CA SER A 23 3.15 7.30 -16.82
C SER A 23 3.88 8.19 -15.81
N HIS A 24 3.24 8.48 -14.67
CA HIS A 24 3.84 9.31 -13.63
C HIS A 24 4.97 8.62 -12.87
N VAL A 25 4.83 7.34 -12.55
CA VAL A 25 5.91 6.57 -11.91
C VAL A 25 7.14 6.50 -12.83
N LEU A 26 6.94 6.23 -14.13
CA LEU A 26 8.03 6.22 -15.12
C LEU A 26 8.70 7.59 -15.28
N ALA A 27 7.95 8.69 -15.08
CA ALA A 27 8.49 10.04 -15.02
C ALA A 27 9.18 10.38 -13.68
N GLY A 28 9.34 9.41 -12.78
CA GLY A 28 9.97 9.59 -11.47
C GLY A 28 9.11 10.32 -10.43
N ARG A 29 7.80 10.48 -10.69
CA ARG A 29 6.88 11.17 -9.78
C ARG A 29 6.26 10.18 -8.79
N LEU A 30 6.01 10.65 -7.58
CA LEU A 30 5.22 9.94 -6.58
C LEU A 30 3.74 9.95 -6.99
N VAL A 31 3.08 8.81 -6.88
CA VAL A 31 1.65 8.64 -7.15
C VAL A 31 0.92 8.24 -5.86
N TYR A 32 -0.16 8.95 -5.55
CA TYR A 32 -1.11 8.55 -4.52
C TYR A 32 -2.34 7.94 -5.17
N VAL A 33 -2.60 6.67 -4.91
CA VAL A 33 -3.84 6.01 -5.32
C VAL A 33 -4.87 6.21 -4.21
N SER A 34 -5.90 6.98 -4.48
CA SER A 34 -6.90 7.38 -3.48
C SER A 34 -8.32 6.99 -3.89
N GLY A 35 -9.26 7.15 -2.95
CA GLY A 35 -10.67 6.81 -3.15
C GLY A 35 -11.09 5.52 -2.42
N GLY A 36 -12.20 4.94 -2.84
CA GLY A 36 -12.88 3.82 -2.18
C GLY A 36 -12.33 2.44 -2.55
N ARG A 37 -13.20 1.59 -3.13
CA ARG A 37 -12.83 0.24 -3.59
C ARG A 37 -11.97 0.35 -4.84
N GLY A 38 -10.99 -0.54 -5.00
CA GLY A 38 -10.15 -0.60 -6.20
C GLY A 38 -8.70 -0.14 -6.02
N LYS A 39 -8.34 0.50 -4.90
CA LYS A 39 -6.95 0.92 -4.63
C LYS A 39 -5.96 -0.24 -4.67
N THR A 40 -6.22 -1.29 -3.90
CA THR A 40 -5.37 -2.48 -3.86
C THR A 40 -5.27 -3.18 -5.23
N PRO A 41 -6.37 -3.46 -5.97
CA PRO A 41 -6.27 -3.97 -7.33
C PRO A 41 -5.46 -3.08 -8.27
N LEU A 42 -5.65 -1.76 -8.24
CA LEU A 42 -4.89 -0.83 -9.07
C LEU A 42 -3.40 -0.84 -8.71
N LEU A 43 -3.06 -0.81 -7.42
CA LEU A 43 -1.67 -0.84 -6.95
C LEU A 43 -0.99 -2.17 -7.31
N ARG A 44 -1.72 -3.30 -7.21
CA ARG A 44 -1.24 -4.62 -7.66
C ARG A 44 -1.00 -4.64 -9.17
N ALA A 45 -1.93 -4.09 -9.96
CA ALA A 45 -1.77 -3.96 -11.40
C ALA A 45 -0.56 -3.10 -11.77
N LEU A 46 -0.35 -1.98 -11.07
CA LEU A 46 0.80 -1.11 -11.24
C LEU A 46 2.11 -1.84 -10.92
N SER A 47 2.15 -2.58 -9.81
CA SER A 47 3.30 -3.39 -9.42
C SER A 47 3.67 -4.42 -10.50
N LEU A 48 2.67 -5.17 -10.99
CA LEU A 48 2.86 -6.16 -12.05
C LEU A 48 3.30 -5.51 -13.38
N SER A 49 2.74 -4.37 -13.75
CA SER A 49 3.13 -3.62 -14.95
C SER A 49 4.56 -3.09 -14.87
N LEU A 50 5.00 -2.59 -13.72
CA LEU A 50 6.38 -2.16 -13.49
C LEU A 50 7.36 -3.32 -13.58
N TYR A 51 7.01 -4.46 -12.99
CA TYR A 51 7.83 -5.68 -13.10
C TYR A 51 7.97 -6.12 -14.57
N LYS A 52 6.87 -6.15 -15.32
CA LYS A 52 6.89 -6.45 -16.76
C LYS A 52 7.68 -5.44 -17.59
N ALA A 53 7.81 -4.19 -17.11
CA ALA A 53 8.62 -3.16 -17.72
C ALA A 53 10.11 -3.22 -17.34
N GLY A 54 10.52 -4.20 -16.53
CA GLY A 54 11.92 -4.45 -16.18
C GLY A 54 12.41 -3.80 -14.86
N PHE A 55 11.50 -3.22 -14.07
CA PHE A 55 11.81 -2.75 -12.73
C PHE A 55 11.81 -3.90 -11.72
N ASN A 56 12.35 -3.66 -10.52
CA ASN A 56 12.28 -4.55 -9.37
C ASN A 56 11.35 -3.98 -8.29
N PRO A 57 10.02 -3.99 -8.51
CA PRO A 57 9.08 -3.43 -7.56
C PRO A 57 8.96 -4.29 -6.29
N LEU A 58 9.07 -3.66 -5.12
CA LEU A 58 8.69 -4.25 -3.85
C LEU A 58 7.28 -3.77 -3.47
N TYR A 59 6.34 -4.71 -3.35
CA TYR A 59 4.99 -4.43 -2.85
C TYR A 59 4.93 -4.60 -1.33
N LEU A 60 4.74 -3.48 -0.63
CA LEU A 60 4.60 -3.44 0.81
C LEU A 60 3.15 -3.29 1.21
N LYS A 61 2.62 -4.25 1.95
CA LYS A 61 1.31 -4.14 2.59
C LYS A 61 1.49 -3.88 4.07
N LEU A 62 1.17 -2.67 4.52
CA LEU A 62 1.48 -2.23 5.88
C LEU A 62 0.69 -2.97 6.96
N GLU A 63 -0.48 -3.51 6.63
CA GLU A 63 -1.26 -4.38 7.53
C GLU A 63 -0.52 -5.67 7.90
N TRP A 64 0.44 -6.12 7.08
CA TRP A 64 1.25 -7.31 7.36
C TRP A 64 2.49 -6.98 8.19
N ALA A 65 3.05 -5.79 8.05
CA ALA A 65 4.27 -5.41 8.73
C ALA A 65 4.06 -5.29 10.26
N ARG A 66 5.01 -5.81 11.03
CA ARG A 66 5.02 -5.71 12.50
C ARG A 66 5.96 -4.62 12.99
N TYR A 67 5.79 -4.23 14.26
CA TYR A 67 6.64 -3.24 14.91
C TYR A 67 8.12 -3.58 14.83
N GLY A 68 8.92 -2.61 14.40
CA GLY A 68 10.37 -2.71 14.34
C GLY A 68 10.93 -3.51 13.16
N TRP A 69 10.09 -3.96 12.24
CA TRP A 69 10.56 -4.61 11.00
C TRP A 69 11.19 -3.60 10.04
N GLY A 70 12.29 -4.00 9.41
CA GLY A 70 12.82 -3.36 8.21
C GLY A 70 12.33 -4.05 6.94
N ALA A 71 12.79 -3.57 5.79
CA ALA A 71 12.40 -4.12 4.49
C ALA A 71 12.90 -5.55 4.28
N ALA A 72 14.10 -5.87 4.78
CA ALA A 72 14.68 -7.21 4.68
C ALA A 72 13.84 -8.24 5.46
N GLU A 73 13.47 -7.92 6.71
CA GLU A 73 12.60 -8.80 7.52
C GLU A 73 11.21 -8.95 6.88
N TYR A 74 10.66 -7.88 6.30
CA TYR A 74 9.39 -7.96 5.58
C TYR A 74 9.48 -8.94 4.39
N VAL A 75 10.49 -8.80 3.54
CA VAL A 75 10.71 -9.67 2.36
C VAL A 75 10.89 -11.13 2.79
N GLU A 76 11.72 -11.39 3.79
CA GLU A 76 11.98 -12.75 4.30
C GLU A 76 10.68 -13.41 4.81
N ARG A 77 9.87 -12.67 5.57
CA ARG A 77 8.67 -13.21 6.21
C ARG A 77 7.48 -13.33 5.27
N TYR A 78 7.41 -12.49 4.25
CA TYR A 78 6.25 -12.41 3.35
C TYR A 78 6.55 -12.71 1.89
N TYR A 79 7.70 -13.31 1.58
CA TYR A 79 8.06 -13.73 0.22
C TYR A 79 6.93 -14.48 -0.51
N GLU A 80 6.39 -15.54 0.11
CA GLU A 80 5.30 -16.35 -0.48
C GLU A 80 3.99 -15.56 -0.62
N ARG A 81 3.68 -14.68 0.35
CA ARG A 81 2.45 -13.86 0.28
C ARG A 81 2.56 -12.80 -0.79
N HIS A 82 3.74 -12.19 -0.94
CA HIS A 82 4.05 -11.26 -2.00
C HIS A 82 3.90 -11.94 -3.37
N PHE A 83 4.51 -13.11 -3.58
CA PHE A 83 4.39 -13.86 -4.83
C PHE A 83 2.93 -14.13 -5.19
N LYS A 84 2.11 -14.57 -4.24
CA LYS A 84 0.67 -14.80 -4.46
C LYS A 84 -0.09 -13.51 -4.78
N LEU A 85 0.29 -12.40 -4.15
CA LEU A 85 -0.41 -11.13 -4.30
C LEU A 85 -0.12 -10.47 -5.65
N VAL A 86 1.13 -10.46 -6.11
CA VAL A 86 1.53 -9.70 -7.32
C VAL A 86 2.08 -10.55 -8.46
N GLY A 87 2.23 -11.86 -8.26
CA GLY A 87 2.61 -12.82 -9.32
C GLY A 87 4.11 -12.94 -9.58
N PHE A 88 4.96 -12.31 -8.76
CA PHE A 88 6.41 -12.38 -8.91
C PHE A 88 7.13 -12.35 -7.54
N PRO A 89 8.34 -12.93 -7.45
CA PRO A 89 9.13 -13.00 -6.22
C PRO A 89 9.35 -11.62 -5.59
N ALA A 90 9.28 -11.52 -4.27
CA ALA A 90 9.69 -10.29 -3.59
C ALA A 90 11.20 -10.03 -3.83
N PRO A 91 11.57 -8.91 -4.47
CA PRO A 91 12.97 -8.64 -4.76
C PRO A 91 13.73 -8.27 -3.48
N ARG A 92 14.97 -8.76 -3.35
CA ARG A 92 15.90 -8.28 -2.31
C ARG A 92 16.57 -6.97 -2.69
N ASP A 93 16.80 -6.78 -3.98
CA ASP A 93 17.30 -5.54 -4.56
C ASP A 93 16.16 -4.88 -5.34
N TYR A 94 15.50 -3.91 -4.72
CA TYR A 94 14.35 -3.21 -5.26
C TYR A 94 14.72 -1.77 -5.60
N ASP A 95 14.16 -1.27 -6.70
CA ASP A 95 14.34 0.10 -7.21
C ASP A 95 13.05 0.94 -7.13
N VAL A 96 11.91 0.28 -7.01
CA VAL A 96 10.58 0.88 -6.88
C VAL A 96 9.84 0.25 -5.71
N VAL A 97 9.19 1.08 -4.89
CA VAL A 97 8.38 0.62 -3.76
C VAL A 97 6.94 1.12 -3.91
N LEU A 98 6.01 0.18 -3.77
CA LEU A 98 4.58 0.42 -3.76
C LEU A 98 4.04 0.09 -2.37
N ILE A 99 3.35 1.04 -1.73
CA ILE A 99 2.85 0.89 -0.36
C ILE A 99 1.33 0.81 -0.39
N ASP A 100 0.78 -0.27 0.15
CA ASP A 100 -0.65 -0.46 0.39
C ASP A 100 -1.01 -0.23 1.86
N ASP A 101 -2.26 0.14 2.11
CA ASP A 101 -2.78 0.58 3.41
C ASP A 101 -1.99 1.78 4.00
N GLY A 102 -1.64 2.74 3.13
CA GLY A 102 -0.82 3.90 3.47
C GLY A 102 -1.38 4.74 4.61
N GLU A 103 -2.69 4.73 4.86
CA GLU A 103 -3.28 5.40 6.02
C GLU A 103 -2.64 4.98 7.36
N LEU A 104 -2.09 3.77 7.45
CA LEU A 104 -1.43 3.29 8.67
C LEU A 104 -0.15 4.08 9.00
N LEU A 105 0.50 4.71 8.03
CA LEU A 105 1.64 5.60 8.28
C LEU A 105 1.21 6.92 8.92
N ALA A 106 0.00 7.40 8.59
CA ALA A 106 -0.56 8.60 9.20
C ALA A 106 -0.94 8.34 10.67
N TYR A 107 -1.54 7.17 10.96
CA TYR A 107 -1.99 6.82 12.30
C TYR A 107 -0.89 6.26 13.20
N TYR A 108 0.08 5.54 12.63
CA TYR A 108 1.11 4.81 13.39
C TYR A 108 2.52 5.02 12.82
N PRO A 109 3.02 6.26 12.65
CA PRO A 109 4.31 6.53 11.99
C PRO A 109 5.49 5.81 12.66
N ASN A 110 5.49 5.73 14.00
CA ASN A 110 6.56 5.07 14.76
C ASN A 110 6.62 3.55 14.55
N LEU A 111 5.49 2.92 14.22
CA LEU A 111 5.39 1.47 13.95
C LEU A 111 6.23 1.08 12.72
N TYR A 112 6.27 1.98 11.74
CA TYR A 112 6.84 1.73 10.41
C TYR A 112 8.14 2.51 10.14
N ALA A 113 8.66 3.28 11.10
CA ALA A 113 9.80 4.16 10.90
C ALA A 113 11.05 3.46 10.35
N ARG A 114 11.33 2.22 10.78
CA ARG A 114 12.45 1.42 10.26
C ARG A 114 12.21 1.00 8.82
N LEU A 115 11.03 0.46 8.52
CA LEU A 115 10.63 0.09 7.16
C LEU A 115 10.73 1.29 6.21
N LEU A 116 10.19 2.45 6.62
CA LEU A 116 10.23 3.68 5.83
C LEU A 116 11.65 4.15 5.54
N ARG A 117 12.56 4.06 6.53
CA ARG A 117 13.97 4.40 6.35
C ARG A 117 14.64 3.51 5.30
N ASP A 118 14.34 2.22 5.29
CA ASP A 118 14.94 1.27 4.35
C ASP A 118 14.48 1.51 2.89
N VAL A 119 13.25 2.03 2.72
CA VAL A 119 12.65 2.28 1.39
C VAL A 119 12.68 3.73 0.94
N GLU A 120 13.30 4.60 1.73
CA GLU A 120 13.38 6.04 1.47
C GLU A 120 13.95 6.31 0.06
N GLY A 121 13.35 7.25 -0.66
CA GLY A 121 13.75 7.60 -2.03
C GLY A 121 13.34 6.59 -3.11
N LYS A 122 12.86 5.40 -2.75
CA LYS A 122 12.37 4.37 -3.70
C LYS A 122 10.85 4.27 -3.78
N VAL A 123 10.12 4.89 -2.85
CA VAL A 123 8.65 4.94 -2.88
C VAL A 123 8.19 5.69 -4.13
N ARG A 124 7.33 5.04 -4.92
CA ARG A 124 6.75 5.64 -6.15
C ARG A 124 5.23 5.60 -6.16
N ALA A 125 4.60 4.71 -5.41
CA ALA A 125 3.16 4.66 -5.31
C ALA A 125 2.70 4.35 -3.88
N VAL A 126 1.67 5.05 -3.41
CA VAL A 126 1.04 4.80 -2.11
C VAL A 126 -0.47 4.74 -2.28
N ALA A 127 -1.08 3.61 -1.96
CA ALA A 127 -2.52 3.48 -1.87
C ALA A 127 -2.99 3.85 -0.45
N ALA A 128 -3.90 4.81 -0.34
CA ALA A 128 -4.41 5.26 0.94
C ALA A 128 -5.83 5.84 0.82
N ARG A 129 -6.46 6.10 1.96
CA ARG A 129 -7.73 6.84 2.00
C ARG A 129 -7.52 8.31 1.67
N ALA A 130 -8.56 8.95 1.12
CA ALA A 130 -8.51 10.36 0.74
C ALA A 130 -8.21 11.29 1.94
N ASP A 131 -8.79 10.99 3.10
CA ASP A 131 -8.58 11.74 4.35
C ASP A 131 -7.14 11.64 4.90
N SER A 132 -6.33 10.71 4.39
CA SER A 132 -4.97 10.44 4.86
C SER A 132 -3.90 11.07 3.96
N LEU A 133 -4.29 11.65 2.81
CA LEU A 133 -3.34 12.19 1.83
C LEU A 133 -2.49 13.32 2.40
N ASP A 134 -3.09 14.30 3.08
CA ASP A 134 -2.35 15.42 3.69
C ASP A 134 -1.24 14.95 4.65
N ALA A 135 -1.51 13.89 5.41
CA ALA A 135 -0.51 13.32 6.31
C ALA A 135 0.59 12.60 5.53
N LEU A 136 0.24 11.90 4.45
CA LEU A 136 1.19 11.19 3.60
C LEU A 136 2.06 12.12 2.76
N GLU A 137 1.55 13.27 2.34
CA GLU A 137 2.35 14.30 1.67
C GLU A 137 3.40 14.91 2.60
N ARG A 138 3.14 14.98 3.91
CA ARG A 138 4.16 15.38 4.89
C ARG A 138 5.25 14.33 5.07
N VAL A 139 4.94 13.05 4.79
CA VAL A 139 5.89 11.93 4.94
C VAL A 139 6.71 11.74 3.65
N PHE A 140 6.07 11.76 2.49
CA PHE A 140 6.69 11.40 1.22
C PHE A 140 6.87 12.58 0.24
N GLY A 141 6.34 13.75 0.57
CA GLY A 141 6.32 14.92 -0.31
C GLY A 141 5.12 14.95 -1.25
N SER A 142 5.02 15.99 -2.07
CA SER A 142 3.93 16.15 -3.02
C SER A 142 3.96 15.08 -4.12
N GLY A 143 2.77 14.63 -4.53
CA GLY A 143 2.60 13.59 -5.55
C GLY A 143 1.42 13.87 -6.48
N VAL A 144 1.22 12.99 -7.46
CA VAL A 144 0.01 13.00 -8.31
C VAL A 144 -1.04 12.11 -7.67
N VAL A 145 -2.24 12.63 -7.47
CA VAL A 145 -3.37 11.83 -6.97
C VAL A 145 -4.10 11.20 -8.15
N VAL A 146 -4.21 9.87 -8.12
CA VAL A 146 -5.12 9.08 -8.97
C VAL A 146 -6.31 8.69 -8.10
N ASP A 147 -7.41 9.42 -8.26
CA ASP A 147 -8.64 9.22 -7.50
C ASP A 147 -9.57 8.23 -8.19
N LEU A 148 -9.97 7.18 -7.46
CA LEU A 148 -10.89 6.14 -7.91
C LEU A 148 -12.36 6.42 -7.58
N GLY A 149 -12.66 7.54 -6.91
CA GLY A 149 -14.00 7.91 -6.46
C GLY A 149 -14.49 7.14 -5.22
N GLU A 150 -15.65 7.51 -4.68
CA GLU A 150 -16.19 6.90 -3.47
C GLU A 150 -16.89 5.55 -3.76
N GLY A 151 -16.26 4.46 -3.29
CA GLY A 151 -16.89 3.16 -3.14
C GLY A 151 -17.40 2.98 -1.70
N SER A 152 -18.68 2.65 -1.53
CA SER A 152 -19.35 2.56 -0.23
C SER A 152 -18.68 1.57 0.76
N GLY A 153 -18.38 2.07 1.96
CA GLY A 153 -18.13 1.26 3.16
C GLY A 153 -16.80 1.51 3.85
N SER A 154 -16.77 2.47 4.77
CA SER A 154 -15.67 2.64 5.74
C SER A 154 -15.89 1.77 6.98
N ARG A 155 -15.02 0.78 7.20
CA ARG A 155 -14.66 0.31 8.55
C ARG A 155 -13.18 0.66 8.79
N PRO A 156 -12.80 1.18 9.97
CA PRO A 156 -11.39 1.30 10.32
C PRO A 156 -10.76 -0.09 10.35
N LYS A 157 -9.65 -0.29 9.62
CA LYS A 157 -8.87 -1.52 9.70
C LYS A 157 -7.73 -1.27 10.69
N LEU A 158 -7.66 -2.09 11.74
CA LEU A 158 -6.62 -2.01 12.77
C LEU A 158 -5.44 -2.93 12.38
N PRO A 159 -4.18 -2.51 12.61
CA PRO A 159 -3.01 -3.36 12.38
C PRO A 159 -3.10 -4.68 13.17
N LEU A 160 -2.73 -5.79 12.53
CA LEU A 160 -2.65 -7.10 13.17
C LEU A 160 -1.45 -7.14 14.13
N GLY A 161 -1.73 -6.84 15.39
CA GLY A 161 -0.77 -6.69 16.49
C GLY A 161 -1.29 -5.86 17.66
N LEU A 162 -2.42 -5.15 17.47
CA LEU A 162 -3.10 -4.34 18.49
C LEU A 162 -4.43 -4.96 18.98
N THR A 163 -4.69 -6.24 18.68
CA THR A 163 -5.99 -6.90 18.94
C THR A 163 -6.32 -7.19 20.42
N SER A 164 -5.62 -6.62 21.40
CA SER A 164 -5.91 -6.90 22.83
C SER A 164 -5.83 -5.73 23.81
N LEU A 165 -6.05 -4.48 23.39
CA LEU A 165 -6.13 -3.36 24.35
C LEU A 165 -7.36 -2.48 24.07
N GLY A 166 -8.47 -2.85 24.69
CA GLY A 166 -9.68 -2.01 24.72
C GLY A 166 -10.94 -2.79 24.97
N ARG A 167 -11.13 -3.33 26.20
CA ARG A 167 -12.47 -3.67 26.68
C ARG A 167 -13.34 -2.40 26.60
N ARG A 168 -14.39 -2.42 25.78
CA ARG A 168 -15.52 -1.49 25.94
C ARG A 168 -16.26 -1.92 27.21
N VAL A 169 -16.23 -1.07 28.23
CA VAL A 169 -17.23 -1.08 29.29
C VAL A 169 -18.35 -0.17 28.80
N GLU A 170 -19.49 -0.76 28.45
CA GLU A 170 -20.74 -0.01 28.31
C GLU A 170 -21.29 0.21 29.73
N ILE A 171 -21.42 1.47 30.14
CA ILE A 171 -22.17 1.85 31.34
C ILE A 171 -23.56 2.22 30.83
N GLU A 172 -24.54 1.40 31.17
CA GLU A 172 -25.95 1.70 31.02
C GLU A 172 -26.36 2.59 32.22
N ILE A 173 -26.84 3.81 31.96
CA ILE A 173 -27.46 4.65 33.00
C ILE A 173 -28.95 4.34 32.95
N ILE A 174 -29.46 3.76 34.04
CA ILE A 174 -30.90 3.54 34.29
C ILE A 174 -31.54 4.87 34.69
#